data_AF-A0A261CLA7-F1
#
_entry.id   AF-A0A261CLA7-F1
#
_cell.length_a   1.000
_cell.length_b   1.000
_cell.length_c   1.000
_cell.angle_alpha   90.00
_cell.angle_beta   90.00
_cell.angle_gamma   90.00
#
_symmetry.space_group_name_H-M   'P 1'
#
loop_
_entity.id
_entity.type
_entity.pdbx_description
1 polymer ?
#
loop_
_entity_poly.entity_id
_entity_poly.type
_entity_poly.pdbx_seq_one_letter_code
_entity_poly.pdbx_strand_id
1 'polypeptide(L)'
;MNRSTFEFVSYIISTIALALTSVLLLVFSVKEVLEQGQCSDTFVPYWMGIVAFLVVLELLVSWKVYKEGASHEKCLFWSELVLRIGVCVITVPGVFMELIYILSVGGFSKAPTLFIYAFSLGCIILKVYICILLKFVIMVCIKYWKGGEDRTQLLYSEI
;
A
#
# COMPACT_ATOMS: atom_id res chain seq x y z
N MET A 1 2.71 -26.88 -4.28
CA MET A 1 1.75 -25.89 -3.74
C MET A 1 1.04 -25.25 -4.93
N ASN A 2 -0.29 -25.25 -4.97
CA ASN A 2 -1.04 -24.72 -6.11
C ASN A 2 -0.90 -23.19 -6.20
N ARG A 3 -0.88 -22.65 -7.42
CA ARG A 3 -0.74 -21.20 -7.71
C ARG A 3 -1.79 -20.36 -6.99
N SER A 4 -3.04 -20.84 -6.91
CA SER A 4 -4.12 -20.14 -6.18
C SER A 4 -3.86 -20.04 -4.68
N THR A 5 -3.30 -21.09 -4.07
CA THR A 5 -2.97 -21.12 -2.65
C THR A 5 -1.85 -20.13 -2.33
N PHE A 6 -0.82 -20.03 -3.17
CA PHE A 6 0.26 -19.05 -3.00
C PHE A 6 -0.25 -17.60 -3.13
N GLU A 7 -1.12 -17.34 -4.12
CA GLU A 7 -1.71 -16.01 -4.31
C GLU A 7 -2.59 -15.59 -3.13
N PHE A 8 -3.36 -16.51 -2.55
CA PHE A 8 -4.17 -16.28 -1.37
C PHE A 8 -3.32 -16.02 -0.12
N VAL A 9 -2.30 -16.85 0.12
CA VAL A 9 -1.38 -16.68 1.27
C VAL A 9 -0.63 -15.35 1.20
N SER A 10 -0.10 -14.99 0.02
CA SER A 10 0.58 -13.71 -0.19
C SER A 10 -0.35 -12.51 0.03
N TYR A 11 -1.62 -12.61 -0.38
CA TYR A 11 -2.63 -11.59 -0.10
C TYR A 11 -2.86 -11.43 1.40
N ILE A 12 -3.13 -12.52 2.12
CA ILE A 12 -3.38 -12.50 3.57
C ILE A 12 -2.18 -11.91 4.33
N ILE A 13 -0.95 -12.31 4.00
CA ILE A 13 0.27 -11.77 4.63
C ILE A 13 0.40 -10.27 4.39
N SER A 14 0.15 -9.80 3.16
CA SER A 14 0.24 -8.38 2.81
C SER A 14 -0.81 -7.56 3.56
N THR A 15 -2.04 -8.07 3.65
CA THR A 15 -3.14 -7.46 4.40
C THR A 15 -2.83 -7.35 5.89
N ILE A 16 -2.30 -8.42 6.50
CA ILE A 16 -1.89 -8.42 7.91
C ILE A 16 -0.77 -7.41 8.15
N ALA A 17 0.24 -7.39 7.26
CA ALA A 17 1.36 -6.46 7.36
C ALA A 17 0.90 -5.00 7.27
N LEU A 18 0.01 -4.68 6.32
CA LEU A 18 -0.57 -3.35 6.18
C LEU A 18 -1.40 -2.94 7.39
N ALA A 19 -2.25 -3.85 7.90
CA ALA A 19 -3.06 -3.59 9.08
C ALA A 19 -2.19 -3.31 10.32
N LEU A 20 -1.18 -4.14 10.57
CA LEU A 20 -0.25 -3.93 11.69
C LEU A 20 0.52 -2.62 11.56
N THR A 21 1.03 -2.33 10.36
CA THR A 21 1.78 -1.09 10.09
C THR A 21 0.89 0.14 10.29
N SER A 22 -0.35 0.08 9.82
CA SER A 22 -1.34 1.14 10.00
C SER A 22 -1.69 1.38 11.46
N VAL A 23 -1.87 0.32 12.26
CA VAL A 23 -2.14 0.43 13.70
C VAL A 23 -0.95 1.06 14.41
N LEU A 24 0.29 0.64 14.08
CA LEU A 24 1.49 1.22 14.66
C LEU A 24 1.62 2.72 14.32
N LEU A 25 1.35 3.11 13.08
CA LEU A 25 1.34 4.53 12.67
C LEU A 25 0.33 5.35 13.48
N LEU A 26 -0.89 4.85 13.68
CA LEU A 26 -1.90 5.52 14.52
C LEU A 26 -1.47 5.63 15.96
N VAL A 27 -0.93 4.56 16.55
CA VAL A 27 -0.48 4.56 17.94
C VAL A 27 0.63 5.58 18.14
N PHE A 28 1.62 5.64 17.25
CA PHE A 28 2.68 6.65 17.34
C PHE A 28 2.18 8.06 17.12
N SER A 29 1.29 8.27 16.14
CA SER A 29 0.65 9.56 15.87
C SER A 29 -0.10 10.08 17.10
N VAL A 30 -0.96 9.25 17.71
CA VAL A 30 -1.74 9.61 18.90
C VAL A 30 -0.86 9.80 20.12
N LYS A 31 0.15 8.93 20.31
CA LYS A 31 1.09 9.05 21.42
C LYS A 31 1.83 10.38 21.39
N GLU A 32 2.33 10.79 20.23
CA GLU A 32 3.03 12.07 20.09
C GLU A 32 2.12 13.26 20.46
N VAL A 33 0.87 13.24 20.00
CA VAL A 33 -0.13 14.28 20.32
C VAL A 33 -0.45 14.30 21.82
N LEU A 34 -0.53 13.13 22.47
CA LEU A 34 -0.85 13.01 23.89
C LEU A 34 0.32 13.44 24.79
N GLU A 35 1.56 13.10 24.41
CA GLU A 35 2.78 13.43 25.18
C GLU A 35 3.17 14.91 25.06
N GLN A 36 2.96 15.54 23.89
CA GLN A 36 3.27 16.96 23.71
C GLN A 36 2.18 17.89 24.24
N GLY A 37 0.95 17.40 24.51
CA GLY A 37 -0.14 18.20 25.07
C GLY A 37 -0.63 19.36 24.17
N GLN A 38 -0.04 19.50 22.98
CA GLN A 38 -0.34 20.45 21.92
C GLN A 38 -0.14 19.73 20.58
N CYS A 39 -0.77 20.28 19.53
CA CYS A 39 -0.46 19.91 18.15
C CYS A 39 1.06 20.05 17.93
N SER A 40 1.76 18.94 17.69
CA SER A 40 3.19 18.95 17.35
C SER A 40 3.45 19.94 16.20
N ASP A 41 4.48 20.78 16.32
CA ASP A 41 4.93 21.68 15.23
C ASP A 41 5.52 20.90 14.04
N THR A 42 5.60 19.57 14.14
CA THR A 42 6.11 18.70 13.08
C THR A 42 4.98 18.09 12.25
N PHE A 43 5.19 18.00 10.93
CA PHE A 43 4.19 17.45 10.00
C PHE A 43 4.02 15.92 10.11
N VAL A 44 5.03 15.23 10.68
CA VAL A 44 5.15 13.77 10.72
C VAL A 44 3.96 13.07 11.38
N PRO A 45 3.54 13.42 12.62
CA PRO A 45 2.41 12.74 13.26
C PRO A 45 1.10 12.87 12.47
N TYR A 46 0.86 14.01 11.80
CA TYR A 46 -0.32 14.17 10.94
C TYR A 46 -0.24 13.30 9.69
N TRP A 47 0.91 13.28 9.03
CA TRP A 47 1.13 12.43 7.87
C TRP A 47 0.94 10.94 8.22
N MET A 48 1.50 10.48 9.34
CA MET A 48 1.33 9.11 9.85
C MET A 48 -0.16 8.79 10.07
N GLY A 49 -0.91 9.73 10.68
CA GLY A 49 -2.35 9.58 10.90
C GLY A 49 -3.16 9.51 9.60
N ILE A 50 -2.87 10.37 8.62
CA ILE A 50 -3.53 10.39 7.32
C ILE A 50 -3.25 9.09 6.56
N VAL A 51 -1.99 8.66 6.46
CA VAL A 51 -1.60 7.42 5.77
C VAL A 51 -2.30 6.23 6.41
N ALA A 52 -2.30 6.14 7.74
CA ALA A 52 -2.96 5.05 8.44
C ALA A 52 -4.48 5.04 8.21
N PHE A 53 -5.13 6.20 8.24
CA PHE A 53 -6.56 6.29 7.95
C PHE A 53 -6.88 5.80 6.53
N LEU A 54 -6.07 6.19 5.53
CA LEU A 54 -6.26 5.75 4.15
C LEU A 54 -6.04 4.24 3.98
N VAL A 55 -5.03 3.67 4.64
CA VAL A 55 -4.79 2.21 4.61
C VAL A 55 -5.95 1.46 5.26
N VAL A 56 -6.48 1.92 6.40
CA VAL A 56 -7.67 1.32 7.01
C VAL A 56 -8.89 1.42 6.08
N LEU A 57 -9.10 2.57 5.44
CA LEU A 57 -10.22 2.78 4.53
C LEU A 57 -10.10 1.86 3.30
N GLU A 58 -8.90 1.67 2.76
CA GLU A 58 -8.66 0.66 1.71
C GLU A 58 -9.04 -0.75 2.20
N LEU A 59 -8.55 -1.16 3.38
CA LEU A 59 -8.86 -2.48 3.93
C LEU A 59 -10.36 -2.70 4.11
N LEU A 60 -11.09 -1.68 4.57
CA LEU A 60 -12.55 -1.73 4.70
C LEU A 60 -13.25 -1.85 3.34
N VAL A 61 -12.78 -1.12 2.32
CA VAL A 61 -13.31 -1.23 0.96
C VAL A 61 -13.05 -2.61 0.40
N SER A 62 -11.81 -3.13 0.47
CA SER A 62 -11.48 -4.48 0.01
C SER A 62 -12.28 -5.56 0.76
N TRP A 63 -12.53 -5.39 2.06
CA TRP A 63 -13.40 -6.29 2.82
C TRP A 63 -14.86 -6.24 2.33
N LYS A 64 -15.37 -5.04 2.04
CA LYS A 64 -16.72 -4.85 1.49
C LYS A 64 -16.86 -5.51 0.12
N VAL A 65 -15.85 -5.37 -0.76
CA VAL A 65 -15.79 -6.06 -2.06
C VAL A 65 -15.90 -7.58 -1.89
N TYR A 66 -15.14 -8.14 -0.94
CA TYR A 66 -15.17 -9.57 -0.66
C TYR A 66 -16.55 -10.06 -0.18
N LYS A 67 -17.25 -9.25 0.62
CA LYS A 67 -18.54 -9.61 1.22
C LYS A 67 -19.73 -9.47 0.27
N GLU A 68 -19.77 -8.42 -0.55
CA GLU A 68 -20.96 -8.08 -1.37
C GLU A 68 -21.03 -8.86 -2.69
N GLY A 69 -19.95 -9.52 -3.11
CA GLY A 69 -19.93 -10.31 -4.34
C GLY A 69 -20.18 -9.48 -5.62
N ALA A 70 -20.09 -10.13 -6.78
CA ALA A 70 -19.90 -9.54 -8.11
C ALA A 70 -20.94 -8.49 -8.62
N SER A 71 -21.95 -8.11 -7.84
CA SER A 71 -23.02 -7.19 -8.27
C SER A 71 -22.54 -5.76 -8.59
N HIS A 72 -21.44 -5.30 -7.95
CA HIS A 72 -20.84 -3.97 -8.16
C HIS A 72 -19.33 -4.03 -8.48
N GLU A 73 -18.88 -5.15 -9.06
CA GLU A 73 -17.47 -5.48 -9.27
C GLU A 73 -16.65 -4.36 -9.95
N LYS A 74 -17.21 -3.73 -10.99
CA LYS A 74 -16.49 -2.67 -11.73
C LYS A 74 -16.32 -1.39 -10.91
N CYS A 75 -17.38 -0.88 -10.28
CA CYS A 75 -17.32 0.37 -9.52
C CYS A 75 -16.43 0.21 -8.27
N LEU A 76 -16.54 -0.94 -7.60
CA LEU A 76 -15.75 -1.25 -6.42
C LEU A 76 -14.26 -1.44 -6.78
N PHE A 77 -13.95 -2.11 -7.89
CA PHE A 77 -12.58 -2.25 -8.39
C PHE A 77 -11.93 -0.88 -8.69
N TRP A 78 -12.64 0.03 -9.34
CA TRP A 78 -12.12 1.38 -9.59
C TRP A 78 -11.91 2.16 -8.28
N SER A 79 -12.81 2.03 -7.30
CA SER A 79 -12.65 2.67 -5.99
C SER A 79 -11.43 2.14 -5.22
N GLU A 80 -11.21 0.82 -5.23
CA GLU A 80 -10.03 0.19 -4.63
C GLU A 80 -8.74 0.65 -5.31
N LEU A 81 -8.74 0.73 -6.65
CA LEU A 81 -7.59 1.22 -7.41
C LEU A 81 -7.28 2.70 -7.09
N VAL A 82 -8.30 3.56 -7.03
CA VAL A 82 -8.12 4.98 -6.70
C VAL A 82 -7.57 5.15 -5.29
N LEU A 83 -8.06 4.38 -4.32
CA LEU A 83 -7.54 4.41 -2.95
C LEU A 83 -6.08 3.98 -2.88
N ARG A 84 -5.71 2.91 -3.58
CA ARG A 84 -4.31 2.46 -3.66
C ARG A 84 -3.39 3.51 -4.25
N ILE A 85 -3.81 4.16 -5.34
CA ILE A 85 -3.06 5.25 -5.94
C ILE A 85 -2.95 6.42 -4.95
N GLY A 86 -4.04 6.78 -4.27
CA GLY A 86 -4.05 7.82 -3.24
C GLY A 86 -3.05 7.55 -2.11
N VAL A 87 -3.03 6.32 -1.57
CA VAL A 87 -2.06 5.91 -0.55
C VAL A 87 -0.63 6.05 -1.08
N CYS A 88 -0.33 5.59 -2.30
CA CYS A 88 0.99 5.76 -2.90
C CYS A 88 1.38 7.23 -3.05
N VAL A 89 0.48 8.07 -3.58
CA VAL A 89 0.72 9.50 -3.85
C VAL A 89 0.98 10.28 -2.56
N ILE A 90 0.42 9.87 -1.43
CA ILE A 90 0.66 10.51 -0.13
C ILE A 90 1.87 9.91 0.58
N THR A 91 2.09 8.59 0.44
CA THR A 91 3.17 7.89 1.14
C THR A 91 4.53 8.20 0.52
N VAL A 92 4.64 8.26 -0.81
CA VAL A 92 5.91 8.52 -1.50
C VAL A 92 6.51 9.87 -1.08
N PRO A 93 5.81 11.02 -1.19
CA PRO A 93 6.36 12.31 -0.78
C PRO A 93 6.70 12.35 0.71
N GLY A 94 5.88 11.72 1.57
CA GLY A 94 6.17 11.67 3.01
C GLY A 94 7.48 10.98 3.33
N VAL A 95 7.70 9.78 2.78
CA VAL A 95 8.95 9.03 2.95
C VAL A 95 10.14 9.80 2.39
N PHE A 96 9.98 10.51 1.26
CA PHE A 96 11.04 11.35 0.71
C PHE A 96 11.38 12.54 1.62
N MET A 97 10.37 13.23 2.16
CA MET A 97 10.57 14.36 3.08
C MET A 97 11.26 13.91 4.37
N GLU A 98 10.87 12.76 4.91
CA GLU A 98 11.51 12.16 6.08
C GLU A 98 12.97 11.78 5.80
N LEU A 99 13.25 11.19 4.62
CA LEU A 99 14.61 10.87 4.22
C LEU A 99 15.48 12.12 4.10
N ILE A 100 14.99 13.17 3.45
CA ILE A 100 15.71 14.44 3.31
C ILE A 100 16.00 15.02 4.69
N TYR A 101 15.02 15.00 5.60
CA TYR A 101 15.20 15.47 6.96
C TYR A 101 16.27 14.67 7.70
N ILE A 102 16.20 13.33 7.67
CA ILE A 102 17.17 12.43 8.32
C ILE A 102 18.59 12.69 7.78
N LEU A 103 18.75 12.89 6.47
CA LEU A 103 20.03 13.21 5.88
C LEU A 103 20.53 14.60 6.31
N SER A 104 19.63 15.59 6.40
CA SER A 104 19.98 16.96 6.79
C SER A 104 20.49 17.10 8.22
N VAL A 105 20.00 16.26 9.16
CA VAL A 105 20.44 16.26 10.56
C VAL A 105 21.71 15.45 10.81
N GLY A 106 22.32 14.89 9.75
CA GLY A 106 23.56 14.12 9.83
C GLY A 106 23.36 12.60 9.90
N GLY A 107 22.20 12.10 9.46
CA GLY A 107 21.91 10.68 9.30
C GLY A 107 21.09 10.06 10.45
N PHE A 108 20.83 8.76 10.33
CA PHE A 108 19.95 8.00 11.23
C PHE A 108 20.41 7.98 12.70
N SER A 109 21.69 8.22 12.99
CA SER A 109 22.20 8.26 14.37
C SER A 109 21.83 9.52 15.14
N LYS A 110 21.51 10.61 14.42
CA LYS A 110 21.19 11.93 15.00
C LYS A 110 19.73 12.34 14.81
N ALA A 111 18.99 11.62 13.96
CA ALA A 111 17.59 11.93 13.70
C ALA A 111 16.70 11.57 14.90
N PRO A 112 15.63 12.33 15.15
CA PRO A 112 14.62 11.97 16.14
C PRO A 112 14.03 10.60 15.81
N THR A 113 13.83 9.78 16.83
CA THR A 113 13.27 8.42 16.71
C THR A 113 11.93 8.40 15.97
N LEU A 114 11.08 9.41 16.17
CA LEU A 114 9.80 9.55 15.47
C LEU A 114 9.97 9.55 13.94
N PHE A 115 10.91 10.33 13.41
CA PHE A 115 11.19 10.39 11.97
C PHE A 115 11.76 9.05 11.45
N ILE A 116 12.58 8.37 12.25
CA ILE A 116 13.12 7.06 11.87
C ILE A 116 12.01 6.01 11.78
N TYR A 117 11.08 6.00 12.75
CA TYR A 117 9.95 5.07 12.75
C TYR A 117 8.97 5.38 11.61
N ALA A 118 8.63 6.65 11.41
CA ALA A 118 7.75 7.08 10.32
C ALA A 118 8.33 6.68 8.94
N PHE A 119 9.63 6.94 8.73
CA PHE A 119 10.35 6.54 7.53
C PHE A 119 10.36 5.02 7.33
N SER A 120 10.63 4.26 8.38
CA SER A 120 10.71 2.80 8.33
C SER A 120 9.34 2.19 8.00
N LEU A 121 8.28 2.64 8.66
CA LEU A 121 6.92 2.16 8.44
C LEU A 121 6.40 2.60 7.06
N GLY A 122 6.70 3.82 6.62
CA GLY A 122 6.40 4.30 5.28
C GLY A 122 7.09 3.47 4.18
N CYS A 123 8.35 3.08 4.38
CA CYS A 123 9.05 2.17 3.46
C CYS A 123 8.40 0.78 3.38
N ILE A 124 7.90 0.24 4.50
CA ILE A 124 7.18 -1.04 4.53
C ILE A 124 5.89 -0.93 3.69
N ILE A 125 5.13 0.14 3.89
CA ILE A 125 3.93 0.43 3.08
C ILE A 125 4.30 0.46 1.60
N LEU A 126 5.23 1.33 1.20
CA LEU A 126 5.65 1.44 -0.20
C LEU A 126 6.08 0.10 -0.80
N LYS A 127 6.84 -0.70 -0.05
CA LYS A 127 7.27 -2.03 -0.50
C LYS A 127 6.07 -2.94 -0.80
N VAL A 128 5.07 -2.99 0.09
CA VAL A 128 3.86 -3.80 -0.14
C VAL A 128 3.10 -3.31 -1.38
N TYR A 129 2.93 -2.00 -1.54
CA TYR A 129 2.23 -1.45 -2.72
C TYR A 129 2.98 -1.69 -4.02
N ILE A 130 4.32 -1.58 -4.03
CA ILE A 130 5.15 -1.96 -5.18
C ILE A 130 4.95 -3.43 -5.52
N CYS A 131 4.91 -4.33 -4.53
CA CYS A 131 4.64 -5.75 -4.76
C CYS A 131 3.25 -5.99 -5.36
N ILE A 132 2.22 -5.28 -4.90
CA ILE A 132 0.85 -5.37 -5.43
C ILE A 132 0.81 -4.87 -6.88
N LEU A 133 1.41 -3.71 -7.17
CA LEU A 133 1.48 -3.13 -8.51
C LEU A 133 2.24 -4.04 -9.48
N LEU A 134 3.39 -4.58 -9.07
CA LEU A 134 4.17 -5.52 -9.87
C LEU A 134 3.34 -6.77 -10.20
N LYS A 135 2.63 -7.33 -9.21
CA LYS A 135 1.74 -8.48 -9.42
C LYS A 135 0.62 -8.16 -10.42
N PHE A 136 0.05 -6.96 -10.33
CA PHE A 136 -0.97 -6.50 -11.27
C PHE A 136 -0.42 -6.40 -12.70
N VAL A 137 0.75 -5.76 -12.88
CA VAL A 137 1.43 -5.65 -14.18
C VAL A 137 1.74 -7.02 -14.76
N ILE A 138 2.31 -7.94 -13.96
CA ILE A 138 2.60 -9.31 -14.41
C ILE A 138 1.32 -10.02 -14.86
N MET A 139 0.22 -9.90 -14.11
CA MET A 139 -1.05 -10.52 -14.48
C MET A 139 -1.61 -9.96 -15.78
N VAL A 140 -1.50 -8.65 -15.99
CA VAL A 140 -1.89 -7.99 -17.25
C VAL A 140 -1.01 -8.48 -18.41
N CYS A 141 0.32 -8.51 -18.24
CA CYS A 141 1.25 -9.01 -19.25
C CYS A 141 0.95 -10.48 -19.64
N ILE A 142 0.70 -11.36 -18.67
CA ILE A 142 0.34 -12.76 -18.94
C ILE A 142 -0.98 -12.87 -19.72
N LYS A 143 -1.99 -12.06 -19.38
CA LYS A 143 -3.27 -12.05 -20.10
C LYS A 143 -3.10 -11.58 -21.55
N TYR A 144 -2.32 -10.54 -21.78
CA TYR A 144 -2.00 -10.07 -23.14
C TYR A 144 -1.21 -11.12 -23.93
N TRP A 145 -0.25 -11.79 -23.29
CA TRP A 145 0.54 -12.85 -23.92
C TRP A 145 -0.35 -14.04 -24.34
N LYS A 146 -1.18 -14.56 -23.43
CA LYS A 146 -2.12 -15.67 -23.75
C LYS A 146 -3.17 -15.29 -24.77
N GLY A 147 -3.72 -14.07 -24.71
CA GLY A 147 -4.64 -13.57 -25.73
C GLY A 147 -3.99 -13.39 -27.11
N GLY A 148 -2.67 -13.23 -27.17
CA GLY A 148 -1.89 -13.29 -28.41
C GLY A 148 -1.71 -14.74 -28.91
N GLU A 149 -1.43 -15.67 -28.00
CA GLU A 149 -1.20 -17.09 -28.29
C GLU A 149 -2.46 -17.79 -28.85
N ASP A 150 -3.63 -17.50 -28.26
CA ASP A 150 -4.94 -17.98 -28.74
C ASP A 150 -5.27 -17.45 -30.15
N ARG A 151 -4.87 -16.21 -30.46
CA ARG A 151 -5.07 -15.62 -31.80
C ARG A 151 -4.14 -16.24 -32.85
N THR A 152 -2.91 -16.58 -32.48
CA THR A 152 -1.99 -17.29 -33.39
C THR A 152 -2.40 -18.73 -33.64
N GLN A 153 -2.97 -19.44 -32.66
CA GLN A 153 -3.48 -20.80 -32.87
C GLN A 153 -4.69 -20.85 -33.80
N LEU A 154 -5.61 -19.88 -33.70
CA LEU A 154 -6.73 -19.74 -34.64
C LEU A 154 -6.26 -19.50 -36.08
N LEU A 155 -5.25 -18.64 -36.27
CA LEU A 155 -4.71 -18.33 -37.60
C LEU A 155 -4.03 -19.54 -38.29
N TYR A 156 -3.42 -20.43 -37.51
CA TYR A 156 -2.80 -21.66 -38.01
C TYR A 156 -3.80 -22.81 -38.24
N SER A 157 -5.03 -22.71 -37.70
CA SER A 157 -6.10 -23.69 -37.95
C SER A 157 -6.97 -23.36 -39.17
N GLU A 158 -6.86 -22.15 -39.71
CA GLU A 158 -7.55 -21.69 -40.92
C GLU A 158 -6.71 -21.83 -42.21
N ILE A 159 -5.47 -22.34 -42.11
CA ILE A 159 -4.58 -22.65 -43.25
C ILE A 159 -4.47 -24.17 -43.39
#